data_AF-A0A2N9Y7H4-F1
#
_entry.id   AF-A0A2N9Y7H4-F1
#
_cell.length_a   1.000
_cell.length_b   1.000
_cell.length_c   1.000
_cell.angle_alpha   90.00
_cell.angle_beta   90.00
_cell.angle_gamma   90.00
#
_symmetry.space_group_name_H-M   'P 1'
#
loop_
_entity.id
_entity.type
_entity.pdbx_description
1 polymer ?
#
loop_
_entity_poly.entity_id
_entity_poly.type
_entity_poly.pdbx_seq_one_letter_code
_entity_poly.pdbx_strand_id
1 'polypeptide(L)'
;MAESVDESPLLVVYRHPQLNDLQAEKIREFARAEAGGKYNYMGIIKQTPYTVTRKVCELPVIPRAFRHLCLNTMAVVQVTPFSSDRYFCSQLVVAAYNYAGLPLTKTPAEWVAPGDLLHMRAGDIPSVVPVYPLQYIGHLRCKTSLWQRNCSLADI
;
A
#
# COMPACT_ATOMS: atom_id res chain seq x y z
N MET A 1 -9.09 12.84 -11.22
CA MET A 1 -7.65 12.79 -10.87
C MET A 1 -6.99 14.15 -10.95
N ALA A 2 -7.19 14.94 -12.02
CA ALA A 2 -6.59 16.28 -12.12
C ALA A 2 -6.95 17.20 -10.93
N GLU A 3 -8.21 17.19 -10.50
CA GLU A 3 -8.70 18.05 -9.42
C GLU A 3 -8.16 17.66 -8.03
N SER A 4 -7.99 16.36 -7.76
CA SER A 4 -7.46 15.85 -6.47
C SER A 4 -5.94 15.99 -6.31
N VAL A 5 -5.21 16.16 -7.42
CA VAL A 5 -3.75 16.32 -7.41
C VAL A 5 -3.34 17.76 -7.07
N ASP A 6 -4.23 18.74 -7.28
CA ASP A 6 -3.94 20.16 -7.08
C ASP A 6 -3.94 20.60 -5.61
N GLU A 7 -4.61 19.87 -4.73
CA GLU A 7 -4.75 20.27 -3.32
C GLU A 7 -3.62 19.79 -2.41
N SER A 8 -2.76 18.86 -2.86
CA SER A 8 -1.75 18.23 -1.99
C SER A 8 -0.31 18.35 -2.52
N PRO A 9 0.56 19.15 -1.87
CA PRO A 9 1.95 19.33 -2.30
C PRO A 9 2.85 18.12 -2.00
N LEU A 10 2.33 17.05 -1.39
CA LEU A 10 3.10 15.90 -0.87
C LEU A 10 2.85 14.59 -1.63
N LEU A 11 2.38 14.68 -2.87
CA LEU A 11 2.11 13.49 -3.69
C LEU A 11 3.40 12.91 -4.25
N VAL A 12 3.75 11.71 -3.82
CA VAL A 12 4.93 10.95 -4.23
C VAL A 12 4.54 9.78 -5.13
N VAL A 13 5.42 9.46 -6.08
CA VAL A 13 5.27 8.35 -7.02
C VAL A 13 6.35 7.32 -6.79
N TYR A 14 5.91 6.06 -6.64
CA TYR A 14 6.79 4.90 -6.62
C TYR A 14 6.42 3.97 -7.78
N ARG A 15 7.41 3.22 -8.28
CA ARG A 15 7.23 2.26 -9.38
C ARG A 15 7.83 0.91 -8.98
N HIS A 16 7.11 -0.16 -9.33
CA HIS A 16 7.65 -1.51 -9.25
C HIS A 16 8.75 -1.66 -10.32
N PRO A 17 9.98 -2.10 -9.98
CA PRO A 17 11.13 -2.07 -10.89
C PRO A 17 10.94 -2.93 -12.15
N GLN A 18 10.08 -3.95 -12.09
CA GLN A 18 9.81 -4.85 -13.21
C GLN A 18 8.53 -4.52 -13.98
N LEU A 19 7.87 -3.38 -13.69
CA LEU A 19 6.65 -3.00 -14.38
C LEU A 19 6.95 -2.69 -15.85
N ASN A 20 6.29 -3.42 -16.75
CA ASN A 20 6.33 -3.18 -18.19
C ASN A 20 4.97 -2.76 -18.75
N ASP A 21 4.91 -2.40 -20.03
CA ASP A 21 3.71 -1.87 -20.69
C ASP A 21 2.53 -2.85 -20.67
N LEU A 22 2.81 -4.15 -20.83
CA LEU A 22 1.78 -5.21 -20.79
C LEU A 22 1.13 -5.27 -19.40
N GLN A 23 1.93 -5.27 -18.34
CA GLN A 23 1.44 -5.26 -16.97
C GLN A 23 0.72 -3.95 -16.65
N ALA A 24 1.24 -2.82 -17.13
CA ALA A 24 0.60 -1.52 -16.95
C ALA A 24 -0.78 -1.47 -17.62
N GLU A 25 -0.96 -2.07 -18.80
CA GLU A 25 -2.28 -2.17 -19.44
C GLU A 25 -3.22 -3.06 -18.63
N LYS A 26 -2.76 -4.21 -18.14
CA LYS A 26 -3.59 -5.07 -17.26
C LYS A 26 -4.02 -4.37 -15.97
N ILE A 27 -3.14 -3.58 -15.37
CA ILE A 27 -3.48 -2.76 -14.19
C ILE A 27 -4.55 -1.73 -14.55
N ARG A 28 -4.44 -1.07 -15.70
CA ARG A 28 -5.44 -0.11 -16.19
C ARG A 28 -6.78 -0.79 -16.49
N GLU A 29 -6.76 -1.95 -17.14
CA GLU A 29 -7.93 -2.76 -17.44
C GLU A 29 -8.70 -3.11 -16.16
N PHE A 30 -7.99 -3.67 -15.17
CA PHE A 30 -8.57 -3.99 -13.86
C PHE A 30 -9.16 -2.75 -13.18
N ALA A 31 -8.41 -1.65 -13.12
CA ALA A 31 -8.88 -0.41 -12.50
C ALA A 31 -10.12 0.18 -13.19
N ARG A 32 -10.23 0.04 -14.53
CA ARG A 32 -11.42 0.46 -15.29
C ARG A 32 -12.62 -0.45 -15.02
N ALA A 33 -12.41 -1.76 -14.90
CA ALA A 33 -13.48 -2.71 -14.59
C ALA A 33 -14.10 -2.44 -13.21
N GLU A 34 -13.29 -2.00 -12.25
CA GLU A 34 -13.72 -1.66 -10.88
C GLU A 34 -14.21 -0.21 -10.74
N ALA A 35 -14.10 0.61 -11.79
CA ALA A 35 -14.52 2.01 -11.76
C ALA A 35 -16.04 2.12 -11.56
N GLY A 36 -16.46 2.99 -10.64
CA GLY A 36 -17.87 3.13 -10.26
C GLY A 36 -18.36 2.10 -9.23
N GLY A 37 -17.49 1.16 -8.81
CA GLY A 37 -17.77 0.24 -7.71
C GLY A 37 -17.97 0.94 -6.36
N LYS A 38 -18.72 0.30 -5.46
CA LYS A 38 -18.92 0.81 -4.09
C LYS A 38 -17.65 0.60 -3.27
N TYR A 39 -17.25 1.62 -2.52
CA TYR A 39 -16.05 1.57 -1.67
C TYR A 39 -16.24 0.66 -0.44
N ASN A 40 -15.21 -0.10 -0.08
CA ASN A 40 -15.26 -1.09 1.01
C ASN A 40 -14.95 -0.48 2.40
N TYR A 41 -15.86 0.34 2.93
CA TYR A 41 -15.73 0.93 4.27
C TYR A 41 -15.69 -0.11 5.39
N MET A 42 -16.43 -1.22 5.23
CA MET A 42 -16.46 -2.28 6.24
C MET A 42 -15.11 -3.01 6.33
N GLY A 43 -14.41 -3.15 5.20
CA GLY A 43 -13.03 -3.64 5.15
C GLY A 43 -12.08 -2.76 5.96
N ILE A 44 -12.19 -1.42 5.85
CA ILE A 44 -11.36 -0.48 6.62
C ILE A 44 -11.62 -0.61 8.13
N ILE A 45 -12.89 -0.69 8.55
CA ILE A 45 -13.24 -0.86 9.97
C ILE A 45 -12.61 -2.13 10.53
N LYS A 46 -12.58 -3.22 9.76
CA LYS A 46 -11.96 -4.49 10.17
C LYS A 46 -10.43 -4.49 10.11
N GLN A 47 -9.85 -3.76 9.16
CA GLN A 47 -8.41 -3.61 9.01
C GLN A 47 -7.81 -2.73 10.13
N THR A 48 -8.56 -1.74 10.60
CA THR A 48 -8.07 -0.76 11.59
C THR A 48 -7.59 -1.41 12.90
N PRO A 49 -8.34 -2.31 13.56
CA PRO A 49 -7.87 -3.05 14.73
C PRO A 49 -6.59 -3.84 14.45
N TYR A 50 -6.47 -4.45 13.26
CA TYR A 50 -5.27 -5.19 12.88
C TYR A 50 -4.06 -4.27 12.77
N THR A 51 -4.16 -3.20 11.99
CA THR A 51 -3.07 -2.23 11.80
C THR A 51 -2.63 -1.59 13.12
N VAL A 52 -3.59 -1.24 13.99
CA VAL A 52 -3.30 -0.64 15.31
C VAL A 52 -2.60 -1.65 16.22
N THR A 53 -3.15 -2.85 16.38
CA THR A 53 -2.57 -3.87 17.26
C THR A 53 -1.18 -4.28 16.79
N ARG A 54 -0.99 -4.39 15.48
CA ARG A 54 0.32 -4.67 14.89
C ARG A 54 1.34 -3.56 15.17
N LYS A 55 0.96 -2.28 14.99
CA LYS A 55 1.80 -1.13 15.33
C LYS A 55 2.21 -1.14 16.80
N VAL A 56 1.28 -1.54 17.68
CA VAL A 56 1.57 -1.73 19.11
C VAL A 56 2.61 -2.85 19.31
N CYS A 57 2.43 -4.03 18.69
CA CYS A 57 3.38 -5.15 18.78
C CYS A 57 4.80 -4.78 18.29
N GLU A 58 4.92 -3.81 17.39
CA GLU A 58 6.19 -3.36 16.79
C GLU A 58 6.86 -2.20 17.56
N LEU A 59 6.26 -1.70 18.64
CA LEU A 59 6.85 -0.63 19.45
C LEU A 59 8.18 -1.07 20.09
N PRO A 60 9.20 -0.18 20.11
CA PRO A 60 10.54 -0.53 20.61
C PRO A 60 10.59 -0.84 22.10
N VAL A 61 9.56 -0.47 22.87
CA VAL A 61 9.42 -0.76 24.30
C VAL A 61 8.93 -2.19 24.58
N ILE A 62 8.48 -2.93 23.56
CA ILE A 62 7.97 -4.30 23.75
C ILE A 62 9.11 -5.33 23.70
N PRO A 63 9.27 -6.19 24.72
CA PRO A 63 10.29 -7.25 24.72
C PRO A 63 10.12 -8.23 23.54
N ARG A 64 11.24 -8.69 22.96
CA ARG A 64 11.23 -9.55 21.74
C ARG A 64 10.37 -10.82 21.89
N ALA A 65 10.43 -11.49 23.05
CA ALA A 65 9.61 -12.68 23.32
C ALA A 65 8.10 -12.37 23.29
N PHE A 66 7.72 -11.18 23.80
CA PHE A 66 6.35 -10.71 23.80
C PHE A 66 5.91 -10.23 22.40
N ARG A 67 6.83 -9.66 21.61
CA ARG A 67 6.59 -9.28 20.22
C ARG A 67 6.23 -10.49 19.35
N HIS A 68 6.98 -11.60 19.47
CA HIS A 68 6.67 -12.82 18.72
C HIS A 68 5.31 -13.40 19.13
N LEU A 69 5.00 -13.42 20.43
CA LEU A 69 3.69 -13.86 20.90
C LEU A 69 2.56 -12.94 20.38
N CYS A 70 2.73 -11.62 20.46
CA CYS A 70 1.77 -10.61 19.99
C CYS A 70 1.49 -10.76 18.49
N LEU A 71 2.54 -10.91 17.66
CA LEU A 71 2.40 -11.12 16.23
C LEU A 71 1.80 -12.49 15.88
N ASN A 72 2.14 -13.54 16.64
CA ASN A 72 1.63 -14.90 16.39
C ASN A 72 0.17 -15.06 16.83
N THR A 73 -0.28 -14.40 17.91
CA THR A 73 -1.69 -14.43 18.31
C THR A 73 -2.57 -13.62 17.34
N MET A 74 -2.03 -12.57 16.71
CA MET A 74 -2.72 -11.90 15.59
C MET A 74 -2.94 -12.88 14.43
N ALA A 75 -1.92 -13.65 14.05
CA ALA A 75 -2.02 -14.61 12.95
C ALA A 75 -3.16 -15.64 13.15
N VAL A 76 -3.50 -16.00 14.40
CA VAL A 76 -4.58 -16.94 14.75
C VAL A 76 -5.98 -16.33 14.57
N VAL A 77 -6.14 -15.01 14.75
CA VAL A 77 -7.43 -14.31 14.55
C VAL A 77 -7.68 -13.99 13.07
N GLN A 78 -6.66 -14.08 12.22
CA GLN A 78 -6.66 -13.54 10.85
C GLN A 78 -6.83 -14.55 9.72
N VAL A 79 -7.14 -15.82 10.01
CA VAL A 79 -7.24 -16.88 8.97
C VAL A 79 -8.55 -16.80 8.16
N THR A 80 -9.40 -15.80 8.38
CA THR A 80 -10.56 -15.55 7.50
C THR A 80 -10.30 -14.32 6.64
N PRO A 81 -9.95 -14.49 5.35
CA PRO A 81 -10.08 -13.43 4.37
C PRO A 81 -11.50 -12.89 4.41
N PHE A 82 -11.66 -11.59 4.62
CA PHE A 82 -12.96 -10.96 4.43
C PHE A 82 -13.14 -10.73 2.93
N SER A 83 -13.61 -11.75 2.22
CA SER A 83 -13.92 -11.59 0.81
C SER A 83 -15.04 -10.58 0.65
N SER A 84 -14.80 -9.59 -0.20
CA SER A 84 -15.78 -8.61 -0.61
C SER A 84 -15.51 -8.29 -2.07
N ASP A 85 -16.57 -8.22 -2.88
CA ASP A 85 -16.48 -7.78 -4.28
C ASP A 85 -16.29 -6.25 -4.39
N ARG A 86 -15.69 -5.64 -3.36
CA ARG A 86 -15.49 -4.21 -3.20
C ARG A 86 -14.10 -3.96 -2.64
N TYR A 87 -13.47 -2.91 -3.13
CA TYR A 87 -12.13 -2.55 -2.74
C TYR A 87 -12.09 -1.25 -1.95
N PHE A 88 -11.18 -1.18 -0.98
CA PHE A 88 -10.67 0.10 -0.47
C PHE A 88 -9.34 0.44 -1.18
N CYS A 89 -8.77 1.62 -0.91
CA CYS A 89 -7.71 2.21 -1.74
C CYS A 89 -6.48 1.30 -1.91
N SER A 90 -5.85 0.84 -0.83
CA SER A 90 -4.67 -0.02 -0.92
C SER A 90 -5.01 -1.45 -1.36
N GLN A 91 -6.19 -1.97 -1.00
CA GLN A 91 -6.66 -3.27 -1.48
C GLN A 91 -6.78 -3.29 -3.02
N LEU A 92 -7.35 -2.24 -3.61
CA LEU A 92 -7.49 -2.12 -5.07
C LEU A 92 -6.13 -2.14 -5.75
N VAL A 93 -5.15 -1.39 -5.22
CA VAL A 93 -3.79 -1.35 -5.75
C VAL A 93 -3.16 -2.74 -5.74
N VAL A 94 -3.19 -3.44 -4.60
CA VAL A 94 -2.61 -4.78 -4.49
C VAL A 94 -3.32 -5.78 -5.40
N ALA A 95 -4.66 -5.72 -5.47
CA ALA A 95 -5.46 -6.58 -6.34
C ALA A 95 -5.14 -6.36 -7.83
N ALA A 96 -4.97 -5.11 -8.27
CA ALA A 96 -4.61 -4.79 -9.66
C ALA A 96 -3.23 -5.34 -10.06
N TYR A 97 -2.24 -5.22 -9.18
CA TYR A 97 -0.91 -5.79 -9.40
C TYR A 97 -0.93 -7.34 -9.40
N ASN A 98 -1.75 -7.96 -8.55
CA ASN A 98 -1.98 -9.40 -8.58
C ASN A 98 -2.62 -9.84 -9.90
N TYR A 99 -3.65 -9.13 -10.37
CA TYR A 99 -4.30 -9.38 -11.66
C TYR A 99 -3.32 -9.29 -12.84
N ALA A 100 -2.39 -8.32 -12.79
CA ALA A 100 -1.36 -8.15 -13.81
C ALA A 100 -0.25 -9.23 -13.78
N GLY A 101 -0.26 -10.14 -12.80
CA GLY A 101 0.80 -11.13 -12.60
C GLY A 101 2.11 -10.55 -12.09
N LEU A 102 2.05 -9.37 -11.45
CA LEU A 102 3.21 -8.66 -10.89
C LEU A 102 2.93 -8.31 -9.41
N PRO A 103 2.81 -9.31 -8.51
CA PRO A 103 2.37 -9.06 -7.14
C PRO A 103 3.32 -8.13 -6.38
N LEU A 104 2.77 -7.14 -5.68
CA LEU A 104 3.56 -6.25 -4.80
C LEU A 104 4.05 -6.98 -3.54
N THR A 105 3.26 -7.92 -3.04
CA THR A 105 3.53 -8.71 -1.82
C THR A 105 2.78 -10.04 -1.88
N LYS A 106 3.15 -10.99 -1.01
CA LYS A 106 2.41 -12.24 -0.80
C LYS A 106 1.26 -12.09 0.20
N THR A 107 1.20 -10.97 0.93
CA THR A 107 0.12 -10.67 1.87
C THR A 107 -1.19 -10.44 1.09
N PRO A 108 -2.33 -11.03 1.50
CA PRO A 108 -3.60 -10.80 0.80
C PRO A 108 -4.00 -9.33 0.83
N ALA A 109 -4.64 -8.87 -0.25
CA ALA A 109 -4.89 -7.44 -0.49
C ALA A 109 -5.69 -6.77 0.64
N GLU A 110 -6.59 -7.51 1.30
CA GLU A 110 -7.44 -7.00 2.39
C GLU A 110 -6.64 -6.62 3.65
N TRP A 111 -5.41 -7.11 3.78
CA TRP A 111 -4.56 -6.88 4.94
C TRP A 111 -3.53 -5.77 4.72
N VAL A 112 -3.38 -5.25 3.50
CA VAL A 112 -2.38 -4.25 3.17
C VAL A 112 -2.95 -2.85 3.38
N ALA A 113 -2.39 -2.10 4.32
CA ALA A 113 -2.80 -0.73 4.61
C ALA A 113 -2.10 0.26 3.66
N PRO A 114 -2.64 1.48 3.47
CA PRO A 114 -1.98 2.48 2.61
C PRO A 114 -0.56 2.82 3.05
N GLY A 115 -0.32 2.87 4.37
CA GLY A 115 1.01 3.10 4.94
C GLY A 115 1.98 1.95 4.66
N ASP A 116 1.49 0.71 4.53
CA ASP A 116 2.35 -0.44 4.21
C ASP A 116 2.94 -0.29 2.81
N LEU A 117 2.14 0.15 1.83
CA LEU A 117 2.61 0.43 0.46
C LEU A 117 3.72 1.49 0.42
N LEU A 118 3.61 2.54 1.26
CA LEU A 118 4.64 3.58 1.35
C LEU A 118 5.97 3.03 1.88
N HIS A 119 5.92 2.11 2.85
CA HIS A 119 7.09 1.48 3.44
C HIS A 119 7.66 0.31 2.62
N MET A 120 7.07 -0.03 1.47
CA MET A 120 7.65 -1.01 0.52
C MET A 120 8.82 -0.43 -0.29
N ARG A 121 9.11 0.87 -0.17
CA ARG A 121 10.22 1.51 -0.90
C ARG A 121 11.59 0.99 -0.46
N ALA A 122 12.56 1.08 -1.36
CA ALA A 122 13.95 0.75 -1.05
C ALA A 122 14.48 1.61 0.12
N GLY A 123 15.18 0.97 1.06
CA GLY A 123 15.79 1.63 2.22
C GLY A 123 14.87 1.89 3.41
N ASP A 124 13.61 1.46 3.35
CA ASP A 124 12.66 1.52 4.47
C ASP A 124 12.55 0.17 5.21
N ILE A 125 11.89 0.16 6.37
CA ILE A 125 11.60 -1.06 7.15
C ILE A 125 10.13 -1.43 6.92
N PRO A 126 9.83 -2.37 6.02
CA PRO A 126 8.45 -2.72 5.71
C PRO A 126 7.82 -3.54 6.83
N SER A 127 6.61 -3.14 7.21
CA SER A 127 5.65 -3.99 7.92
C SER A 127 5.17 -5.11 6.97
N VAL A 128 4.73 -4.79 5.76
CA VAL A 128 4.37 -5.81 4.76
C VAL A 128 5.53 -6.00 3.79
N VAL A 129 6.13 -7.19 3.80
CA VAL A 129 7.31 -7.49 2.97
C VAL A 129 6.95 -7.44 1.48
N PRO A 130 7.58 -6.56 0.68
CA PRO A 130 7.35 -6.53 -0.75
C PRO A 130 8.08 -7.67 -1.47
N VAL A 131 7.59 -8.05 -2.66
CA VAL A 131 8.33 -8.96 -3.56
C VAL A 131 9.57 -8.28 -4.11
N TYR A 132 9.44 -7.01 -4.50
CA TYR A 132 10.55 -6.12 -4.86
C TYR A 132 10.37 -4.77 -4.18
N PRO A 133 11.45 -4.17 -3.63
CA PRO A 133 11.38 -2.81 -3.12
C PRO A 133 10.94 -1.83 -4.22
N LEU A 134 9.99 -0.96 -3.89
CA LEU A 134 9.51 0.04 -4.83
C LEU A 134 10.56 1.13 -5.05
N GLN A 135 10.71 1.56 -6.29
CA GLN A 135 11.63 2.61 -6.69
C GLN A 135 10.94 3.97 -6.60
N TYR A 136 11.59 4.94 -5.96
CA TYR A 136 11.14 6.32 -5.98
C TYR A 136 11.34 6.92 -7.36
N ILE A 137 10.27 7.46 -7.96
CA ILE A 137 10.32 8.11 -9.28
C ILE A 137 10.35 9.63 -9.14
N GLY A 138 9.62 10.17 -8.16
CA GLY A 138 9.51 11.62 -7.96
C GLY A 138 8.21 12.00 -7.31
N HIS A 139 7.81 13.25 -7.49
CA HIS A 139 6.54 13.80 -7.04
C HIS A 139 5.62 14.13 -8.21
N LEU A 140 4.31 14.00 -8.01
CA LEU A 140 3.30 14.45 -8.99
C LEU A 140 3.22 15.97 -9.09
N ARG A 141 3.56 16.66 -8.00
CA ARG A 141 3.66 18.12 -7.93
C ARG A 141 4.94 18.48 -7.19
N CYS A 142 5.60 19.53 -7.66
CA CYS A 142 6.84 19.99 -7.06
C CYS A 142 6.68 21.44 -6.65
N LYS A 143 6.56 21.66 -5.34
CA LYS A 143 6.58 22.98 -4.72
C LYS A 143 7.68 22.98 -3.67
N THR A 144 8.74 23.73 -3.94
CA THR A 144 9.79 23.94 -2.94
C THR A 144 9.19 24.70 -1.76
N SER A 145 9.56 24.29 -0.54
CA SER A 145 9.14 24.96 0.69
C SER A 145 10.33 25.08 1.64
N LEU A 146 10.14 25.80 2.74
CA LEU A 146 11.15 25.90 3.80
C LEU A 146 11.59 24.51 4.32
N TRP A 147 10.70 23.51 4.23
CA TRP A 147 10.92 22.14 4.71
C TRP A 147 11.30 21.15 3.60
N GLN A 148 11.21 21.55 2.33
CA GLN A 148 11.52 20.70 1.18
C GLN A 148 12.25 21.51 0.12
N ARG A 149 13.59 21.54 0.24
CA ARG A 149 14.47 22.35 -0.62
C ARG A 149 14.71 21.71 -2.00
N ASN A 150 14.67 20.38 -2.07
CA ASN A 150 14.86 19.61 -3.30
C ASN A 150 13.62 18.74 -3.54
N CYS A 151 13.14 18.72 -4.78
CA CYS A 151 12.07 17.85 -5.23
C CYS A 151 12.24 17.59 -6.73
N SER A 152 12.06 16.34 -7.15
CA SER A 152 12.06 15.94 -8.56
C SER A 152 10.63 15.62 -9.00
N LEU A 153 10.20 16.17 -10.13
CA LEU A 153 8.95 15.74 -10.75
C LEU A 153 9.11 14.32 -11.27
N ALA A 154 8.09 13.49 -11.06
CA ALA A 154 8.06 12.15 -11.62
C ALA A 154 7.90 12.24 -13.14
N ASP A 155 8.74 11.51 -13.88
CA ASP A 155 8.62 11.34 -15.33
C ASP A 155 7.75 10.10 -15.59
N ILE A 156 6.48 10.32 -15.96
CA ILE A 156 5.40 9.32 -15.94
C ILE A 156 4.72 9.21 -17.29
#